data_AF-A0A2T2S1Y8-F1
#
_entry.id   AF-A0A2T2S1Y8-F1
#
_cell.length_a   1.000
_cell.length_b   1.000
_cell.length_c   1.000
_cell.angle_alpha   90.00
_cell.angle_beta   90.00
_cell.angle_gamma   90.00
#
_symmetry.space_group_name_H-M   'P 1'
#
loop_
_entity.id
_entity.type
_entity.pdbx_description
1 polymer ?
#
loop_
_entity_poly.entity_id
_entity_poly.type
_entity_poly.pdbx_seq_one_letter_code
_entity_poly.pdbx_strand_id
1 'polypeptide(L)'
;MVAKVLNLTELVAQTELNQLLLALPSSHPYRALFRSSQPRRQLIAFVLERMPNRYTCLWESEPSRADLKALVPPERRSRIVSLLKTGMSHVYHCRDRRTIARGANARRWLQEPSHWFG
;
A
#
# COMPACT_ATOMS: atom_id res chain seq x y z
N MET A 1 28.88 8.14 15.96
CA MET A 1 28.17 8.43 14.70
C MET A 1 27.17 7.32 14.47
N VAL A 2 25.87 7.63 14.43
CA VAL A 2 24.83 6.62 14.21
C VAL A 2 24.37 6.73 12.76
N ALA A 3 24.71 5.74 11.94
CA ALA A 3 24.21 5.65 10.58
C ALA A 3 22.80 5.04 10.58
N LYS A 4 21.83 5.70 9.93
CA LYS A 4 20.47 5.17 9.78
C LYS A 4 20.35 4.45 8.46
N VAL A 5 20.03 3.16 8.49
CA VAL A 5 19.76 2.38 7.27
C VAL A 5 18.34 2.69 6.78
N LEU A 6 18.22 3.14 5.54
CA LEU A 6 16.94 3.49 4.92
C LEU A 6 16.68 2.61 3.69
N ASN A 7 15.47 2.07 3.59
CA ASN A 7 14.99 1.42 2.37
C ASN A 7 14.52 2.47 1.35
N LEU A 8 15.32 2.69 0.31
CA LEU A 8 15.01 3.62 -0.77
C LEU A 8 13.79 3.17 -1.58
N THR A 9 13.62 1.86 -1.79
CA THR A 9 12.46 1.33 -2.52
C THR A 9 11.16 1.68 -1.79
N GLU A 10 11.15 1.51 -0.47
CA GLU A 10 10.00 1.88 0.37
C GLU A 10 9.75 3.40 0.32
N LEU A 11 10.79 4.23 0.48
CA LEU A 11 10.66 5.68 0.45
C LEU A 11 10.07 6.16 -0.87
N VAL A 12 10.59 5.67 -1.99
CA VAL A 12 10.08 6.03 -3.33
C VAL A 12 8.65 5.54 -3.49
N ALA A 13 8.34 4.29 -3.13
CA ALA A 13 6.99 3.75 -3.22
C ALA A 13 5.96 4.57 -2.42
N GLN A 14 6.30 4.96 -1.17
CA GLN A 14 5.43 5.82 -0.37
C GLN A 14 5.20 7.18 -1.02
N THR A 15 6.25 7.76 -1.62
CA THR A 15 6.11 9.09 -2.20
C THR A 15 5.35 9.08 -3.52
N GLU A 16 5.62 8.11 -4.38
CA GLU A 16 4.87 7.90 -5.62
C GLU A 16 3.41 7.60 -5.32
N LEU A 17 3.12 6.79 -4.30
CA LEU A 17 1.74 6.54 -3.88
C LEU A 17 1.02 7.84 -3.49
N ASN A 18 1.66 8.71 -2.71
CA ASN A 18 1.06 10.00 -2.36
C ASN A 18 0.81 10.87 -3.61
N GLN A 19 1.74 10.90 -4.57
CA GLN A 19 1.56 11.63 -5.83
C GLN A 19 0.41 11.06 -6.67
N LEU A 20 0.32 9.73 -6.79
CA LEU A 20 -0.79 9.07 -7.48
C LEU A 20 -2.13 9.40 -6.81
N LEU A 21 -2.21 9.36 -5.48
CA LEU A 21 -3.44 9.70 -4.75
C LEU A 21 -3.83 11.18 -4.86
N LEU A 22 -2.85 12.08 -4.99
CA LEU A 22 -3.10 13.52 -5.21
C LEU A 22 -3.64 13.79 -6.61
N ALA A 23 -3.16 13.06 -7.62
CA ALA A 23 -3.59 13.19 -9.02
C ALA A 23 -5.01 12.64 -9.27
N LEU A 24 -5.55 11.82 -8.36
CA LEU A 24 -6.90 11.27 -8.49
C LEU A 24 -7.98 12.30 -8.10
N PRO A 25 -9.17 12.25 -8.76
CA PRO A 25 -10.34 13.03 -8.33
C PRO A 25 -10.69 12.77 -6.86
N SER A 26 -11.25 13.77 -6.18
CA SER A 26 -11.63 13.68 -4.76
C SER A 26 -12.64 12.56 -4.47
N SER A 27 -13.53 12.26 -5.42
CA SER A 27 -14.54 11.19 -5.36
C SER A 27 -13.98 9.79 -5.64
N HIS A 28 -12.71 9.65 -6.03
CA HIS A 28 -12.17 8.36 -6.44
C HIS A 28 -12.06 7.38 -5.24
N PRO A 29 -12.55 6.14 -5.34
CA PRO A 29 -12.61 5.19 -4.21
C PRO A 29 -11.24 4.88 -3.60
N TYR A 30 -10.19 4.87 -4.41
CA TYR A 30 -8.81 4.71 -3.93
C TYR A 30 -8.36 5.82 -2.97
N ARG A 31 -8.80 7.08 -3.13
CA ARG A 31 -8.43 8.13 -2.17
C ARG A 31 -9.02 7.85 -0.79
N ALA A 32 -10.25 7.37 -0.72
CA ALA A 32 -10.87 6.98 0.54
C ALA A 32 -10.18 5.74 1.15
N LEU A 33 -9.94 4.70 0.35
CA LEU A 33 -9.31 3.47 0.83
C LEU A 33 -7.90 3.74 1.39
N PHE A 34 -7.06 4.41 0.61
CA PHE A 34 -5.67 4.69 0.97
C PHE A 34 -5.51 5.96 1.82
N ARG A 35 -6.58 6.51 2.42
CA ARG A 35 -6.43 7.41 3.58
C ARG A 35 -6.00 6.63 4.82
N SER A 36 -6.43 5.38 4.94
CA SER A 36 -6.07 4.52 6.06
C SER A 36 -4.64 3.96 5.93
N SER A 37 -3.95 3.81 7.06
CA SER A 37 -2.55 3.37 7.09
C SER A 37 -2.38 1.89 6.72
N GLN A 38 -3.36 1.03 7.04
CA GLN A 38 -3.27 -0.41 6.81
C GLN A 38 -3.23 -0.79 5.31
N PRO A 39 -4.12 -0.30 4.43
CA PRO A 39 -4.01 -0.54 2.98
C PRO A 39 -2.73 0.01 2.37
N ARG A 40 -2.24 1.16 2.87
CA ARG A 40 -0.94 1.69 2.44
C ARG A 40 0.17 0.69 2.76
N ARG A 41 0.25 0.18 3.99
CA ARG A 41 1.26 -0.82 4.37
C ARG A 41 1.17 -2.08 3.52
N GLN A 42 -0.04 -2.59 3.27
CA GLN A 42 -0.25 -3.75 2.40
C GLN A 42 0.23 -3.50 0.97
N LEU A 43 -0.05 -2.32 0.43
CA LEU A 43 0.39 -1.94 -0.91
C LEU A 43 1.92 -1.78 -0.99
N ILE A 44 2.53 -1.17 0.03
CA ILE A 44 3.99 -1.05 0.08
C ILE A 44 4.63 -2.43 0.19
N ALA A 45 4.13 -3.32 1.06
CA ALA A 45 4.60 -4.71 1.15
C ALA A 45 4.49 -5.43 -0.21
N PHE A 46 3.35 -5.28 -0.90
CA PHE A 46 3.15 -5.85 -2.25
C PHE A 46 4.24 -5.41 -3.24
N VAL A 47 4.68 -4.15 -3.18
CA VAL A 47 5.79 -3.63 -4.01
C VAL A 47 7.12 -4.23 -3.56
N LEU A 48 7.43 -4.20 -2.26
CA LEU A 48 8.71 -4.68 -1.71
C LEU A 48 8.92 -6.18 -1.94
N GLU A 49 7.86 -6.98 -2.04
CA GLU A 49 7.92 -8.41 -2.37
C GLU A 49 8.24 -8.69 -3.85
N ARG A 50 7.97 -7.72 -4.74
CA ARG A 50 8.01 -7.92 -6.21
C ARG A 50 9.21 -7.27 -6.88
N MET A 51 10.10 -6.66 -6.11
CA MET A 51 11.34 -6.11 -6.62
C MET A 51 12.45 -6.11 -5.56
N PRO A 52 13.73 -6.18 -5.98
CA PRO A 52 14.85 -6.07 -5.06
C PRO A 52 14.81 -4.74 -4.28
N ASN A 53 14.87 -4.85 -2.95
CA ASN A 53 14.95 -3.71 -2.06
C ASN A 53 16.34 -3.09 -2.12
N ARG A 54 16.40 -1.76 -2.17
CA ARG A 54 17.66 -1.02 -2.18
C ARG A 54 17.77 -0.20 -0.91
N TYR A 55 18.89 -0.35 -0.23
CA TYR A 55 19.15 0.32 1.03
C TYR A 55 20.26 1.35 0.86
N THR A 56 20.22 2.41 1.66
CA THR A 56 21.30 3.38 1.79
C THR A 56 21.51 3.71 3.25
N CYS A 57 22.74 4.07 3.61
CA CYS A 57 23.06 4.59 4.93
C CYS A 57 22.98 6.10 4.89
N LEU A 58 22.19 6.67 5.78
CA LEU A 58 22.15 8.10 6.04
C LEU A 58 23.05 8.44 7.21
N TRP A 59 23.97 9.37 6.96
CA TRP A 59 24.76 10.04 7.99
C TRP A 59 23.98 11.29 8.44
N GLU A 60 24.22 11.76 9.67
CA GLU A 60 23.40 12.78 10.38
C GLU A 60 23.11 14.08 9.61
N SER A 61 23.86 14.37 8.54
CA SER A 61 23.46 15.32 7.51
C SER A 61 22.26 14.77 6.73
N GLU A 62 21.04 14.98 7.22
CA GLU A 62 19.81 14.48 6.58
C GLU A 62 19.69 15.00 5.14
N PRO A 63 19.91 14.17 4.10
CA PRO A 63 19.65 14.58 2.74
C PRO A 63 18.13 14.71 2.57
N SER A 64 17.69 15.65 1.73
CA SER A 64 16.27 15.83 1.51
C SER A 64 15.66 14.59 0.87
N ARG A 65 14.34 14.40 1.05
CA ARG A 65 13.61 13.33 0.36
C ARG A 65 13.72 13.42 -1.17
N ALA A 66 13.97 14.60 -1.73
CA ALA A 66 14.19 14.78 -3.16
C ALA A 66 15.55 14.20 -3.59
N ASP A 67 16.59 14.46 -2.79
CA ASP A 67 17.95 13.95 -3.02
C ASP A 67 17.96 12.42 -2.95
N LEU A 68 17.24 11.85 -2.00
CA LEU A 68 17.13 10.40 -1.84
C LEU A 68 16.39 9.71 -2.98
N LYS A 69 15.41 10.39 -3.59
CA LYS A 69 14.73 9.86 -4.79
C LYS A 69 15.64 9.89 -6.01
N ALA A 70 16.47 10.91 -6.16
CA ALA A 70 17.41 11.03 -7.28
C ALA A 70 18.42 9.86 -7.31
N LEU A 71 18.68 9.22 -6.16
CA LEU A 71 19.50 8.00 -6.09
C LEU A 71 18.87 6.78 -6.76
N VAL A 72 17.55 6.80 -7.03
CA VAL A 72 16.84 5.68 -7.65
C VAL A 72 16.73 5.87 -9.17
N PRO A 73 17.24 4.93 -9.98
CA PRO A 73 17.17 5.02 -11.44
C PRO A 73 15.74 5.19 -11.95
N PRO A 74 15.54 5.95 -13.06
CA PRO A 74 14.21 6.23 -13.59
C PRO A 74 13.45 4.96 -14.01
N GLU A 75 14.13 3.94 -14.52
CA GLU A 75 13.52 2.66 -14.91
C GLU A 75 12.93 1.94 -13.70
N ARG A 76 13.66 1.97 -12.56
CA ARG A 76 13.17 1.40 -11.29
C ARG A 76 11.99 2.18 -10.76
N ARG A 77 12.03 3.51 -10.83
CA ARG A 77 10.91 4.38 -10.42
C ARG A 77 9.66 4.07 -11.24
N SER A 78 9.80 3.93 -12.55
CA SER A 78 8.71 3.52 -13.45
C SER A 78 8.12 2.16 -13.05
N ARG A 79 8.99 1.18 -12.75
CA ARG A 79 8.56 -0.14 -12.27
C ARG A 79 7.81 -0.07 -10.93
N ILE A 80 8.27 0.74 -9.98
CA ILE A 80 7.57 0.98 -8.71
C ILE A 80 6.18 1.55 -8.97
N VAL A 81 6.05 2.56 -9.83
CA VAL A 81 4.76 3.18 -10.18
C VAL A 81 3.82 2.16 -10.82
N SER A 82 4.32 1.31 -11.72
CA SER A 82 3.52 0.24 -12.35
C SER A 82 3.02 -0.77 -11.30
N LEU A 83 3.89 -1.20 -10.39
CA LEU A 83 3.52 -2.09 -9.29
C LEU A 83 2.52 -1.44 -8.33
N LEU A 84 2.65 -0.13 -8.05
CA LEU A 84 1.69 0.60 -7.24
C LEU A 84 0.31 0.62 -7.89
N LYS A 85 0.21 0.98 -9.18
CA LYS A 85 -1.08 0.99 -9.88
C LYS A 85 -1.75 -0.38 -9.88
N THR A 86 -0.98 -1.43 -10.17
CA THR A 86 -1.45 -2.82 -10.15
C THR A 86 -1.88 -3.26 -8.73
N GLY A 87 -1.03 -2.97 -7.75
CA GLY A 87 -1.27 -3.30 -6.35
C GLY A 87 -2.46 -2.55 -5.76
N MET A 88 -2.73 -1.33 -6.19
CA MET A 88 -3.90 -0.56 -5.73
C MET A 88 -5.20 -1.27 -6.07
N SER A 89 -5.33 -1.77 -7.31
CA SER A 89 -6.46 -2.59 -7.74
C SER A 89 -6.56 -3.89 -6.93
N HIS A 90 -5.43 -4.59 -6.77
CA HIS A 90 -5.38 -5.83 -6.01
C HIS A 90 -5.84 -5.65 -4.54
N VAL A 91 -5.31 -4.65 -3.83
CA VAL A 91 -5.68 -4.35 -2.44
C VAL A 91 -7.16 -3.96 -2.33
N TYR A 92 -7.67 -3.19 -3.29
CA TYR A 92 -9.08 -2.82 -3.35
C TYR A 92 -10.00 -4.05 -3.48
N HIS A 93 -9.76 -4.91 -4.49
CA HIS A 93 -10.58 -6.09 -4.72
C HIS A 93 -10.44 -7.17 -3.64
N CYS A 94 -9.25 -7.37 -3.08
CA CYS A 94 -9.07 -8.30 -1.96
C CYS A 94 -9.86 -7.87 -0.73
N ARG A 95 -9.95 -6.56 -0.47
CA ARG A 95 -10.71 -6.03 0.66
C ARG A 95 -12.21 -6.11 0.42
N ASP A 96 -12.65 -5.82 -0.79
CA ASP A 96 -14.05 -5.96 -1.19
C ASP A 96 -14.53 -7.41 -1.04
N ARG A 97 -13.75 -8.37 -1.56
CA ARG A 97 -14.01 -9.81 -1.38
C ARG A 97 -14.10 -10.24 0.09
N ARG A 98 -13.20 -9.75 0.96
CA ARG A 98 -13.24 -10.04 2.41
C ARG A 98 -14.46 -9.40 3.08
N THR A 99 -14.90 -8.24 2.61
CA THR A 99 -16.08 -7.54 3.14
C THR A 99 -17.36 -8.28 2.75
N ILE A 100 -17.46 -8.71 1.48
CA ILE A 100 -18.55 -9.55 0.98
C ILE A 100 -18.60 -10.89 1.74
N ALA A 101 -17.46 -11.57 1.92
CA ALA A 101 -17.41 -12.83 2.66
C ALA A 101 -17.84 -12.67 4.13
N ARG A 102 -17.44 -11.57 4.80
CA ARG A 102 -17.90 -11.27 6.16
C ARG A 102 -19.40 -10.96 6.21
N GLY A 103 -19.94 -10.23 5.24
CA GLY A 103 -21.38 -9.97 5.14
C GLY A 103 -22.21 -11.23 4.86
N ALA A 104 -21.71 -12.12 4.01
CA ALA A 104 -22.34 -13.42 3.75
C ALA A 104 -22.33 -14.32 5.00
N ASN A 105 -21.22 -14.36 5.73
CA ASN A 105 -21.13 -15.11 6.98
C ASN A 105 -22.04 -14.51 8.08
N ALA A 106 -22.12 -13.19 8.20
CA ALA A 106 -23.03 -12.54 9.17
C ALA A 106 -24.51 -12.86 8.91
N ARG A 107 -24.93 -13.00 7.65
CA ARG A 107 -26.30 -13.43 7.31
C ARG A 107 -26.56 -14.90 7.63
N ARG A 108 -25.51 -15.75 7.61
CA ARG A 108 -25.62 -17.18 7.91
C ARG A 108 -25.92 -17.45 9.39
N TRP A 109 -25.37 -16.62 10.30
CA TRP A 109 -25.67 -16.68 11.75
C TRP A 109 -27.09 -16.24 12.11
N LEU A 110 -27.76 -15.47 11.24
CA LEU A 110 -29.15 -15.04 11.42
C LEU A 110 -30.17 -16.03 10.83
N GLN A 111 -29.69 -17.09 10.17
CA GLN A 111 -30.52 -18.10 9.50
C GLN A 111 -30.40 -19.50 10.11
N GLU A 112 -29.79 -19.66 11.29
CA GLU A 112 -29.97 -20.90 12.05
C GLU A 112 -31.40 -20.89 12.61
N PRO A 113 -32.28 -21.80 12.14
CA PRO A 113 -33.59 -21.91 12.73
C PRO A 113 -33.39 -22.43 14.16
N SER A 114 -34.01 -21.77 15.13
CA SER A 114 -34.03 -22.18 16.52
C SER A 114 -34.72 -23.53 16.64
N HIS A 115 -33.98 -24.62 16.46
CA HIS A 115 -34.44 -26.00 16.62
C HIS A 115 -34.40 -26.48 18.09
N TRP A 116 -33.98 -25.62 19.02
CA TRP A 116 -33.74 -26.01 20.42
C TRP A 116 -34.99 -25.98 21.31
N PHE A 117 -36.17 -25.63 20.78
CA PHE A 117 -37.44 -25.75 21.49
C PHE A 117 -38.49 -26.35 20.55
N GLY A 118 -38.66 -27.68 20.63
CA GLY A 118 -39.65 -28.45 19.90
C GLY A 118 -39.49 -29.93 20.18
#